data_AF-A0A956EZB1-F1
#
_entry.id   AF-A0A956EZB1-F1
#
_cell.length_a   1.000
_cell.length_b   1.000
_cell.length_c   1.000
_cell.angle_alpha   90.00
_cell.angle_beta   90.00
_cell.angle_gamma   90.00
#
_symmetry.space_group_name_H-M   'P 1'
#
loop_
_entity.id
_entity.type
_entity.pdbx_description
1 polymer ?
#
loop_
_entity_poly.entity_id
_entity_poly.type
_entity_poly.pdbx_seq_one_letter_code
_entity_poly.pdbx_strand_id
1 'polypeptide(L)'
;MDPATLIALQAALASSPNNHDLLSVVCAALLESGDARRALEHLDRAELGQLDRTGHRVTFAKVLYESGQFERALGLLDGASELTPDLFLVKARVLDRLDRQEDAQKAYARAIHANPTLQDVELEQRLAAFAAKPQGNGPRLRVISNDDTSDADVVRFIAPDAKKLKFDDVGGLSDVKRQIEKRIILPFKKPSLFQKFKKRVGGGILMYGPTGCGKTLLARATAGECDASFINVAIADILDMYIGESERKLSAIFARARASTPTVL
;
A
#
# COMPACT_ATOMS: atom_id res chain seq x y z
N MET A 1 -3.70 -8.96 36.86
CA MET A 1 -4.69 -8.94 37.97
C MET A 1 -4.29 -9.94 39.04
N ASP A 2 -4.68 -9.69 40.30
CA ASP A 2 -4.49 -10.67 41.37
C ASP A 2 -5.50 -11.83 41.23
N PRO A 3 -5.10 -13.08 41.45
CA PRO A 3 -6.00 -14.25 41.28
C PRO A 3 -7.24 -14.18 42.18
N ALA A 4 -7.14 -13.56 43.36
CA ALA A 4 -8.28 -13.33 44.25
C ALA A 4 -9.33 -12.37 43.66
N THR A 5 -8.89 -11.32 42.95
CA THR A 5 -9.80 -10.37 42.29
C THR A 5 -10.52 -11.01 41.11
N LEU A 6 -9.87 -11.89 40.36
CA LEU A 6 -10.48 -12.63 39.25
C LEU A 6 -11.61 -13.56 39.76
N ILE A 7 -11.38 -14.28 40.85
CA ILE A 7 -12.40 -15.16 41.47
C ILE A 7 -13.61 -14.35 41.93
N ALA A 8 -13.40 -13.18 42.54
CA ALA A 8 -14.48 -12.31 42.97
C ALA A 8 -15.31 -11.79 41.78
N LEU A 9 -14.66 -11.40 40.68
CA LEU A 9 -15.32 -10.96 39.45
C LEU A 9 -16.10 -12.10 38.77
N GLN A 10 -15.57 -13.33 38.76
CA GLN A 10 -16.27 -14.50 38.24
C GLN A 10 -17.52 -14.84 39.08
N ALA A 11 -17.44 -14.74 40.41
CA ALA A 11 -18.58 -14.94 41.29
C ALA A 11 -19.67 -13.87 41.09
N ALA A 12 -19.26 -12.61 40.88
CA ALA A 12 -20.17 -11.51 40.55
C ALA A 12 -20.87 -11.74 39.19
N LEU A 13 -20.13 -12.19 38.18
CA LEU A 13 -20.68 -12.54 36.87
C LEU A 13 -21.68 -13.70 36.97
N ALA A 14 -21.43 -14.70 37.82
CA ALA A 14 -22.37 -15.81 38.03
C ALA A 14 -23.71 -15.36 38.64
N SER A 15 -23.70 -14.27 39.42
CA SER A 15 -24.90 -13.67 40.01
C SER A 15 -25.61 -12.68 39.06
N SER A 16 -24.95 -12.25 37.99
CA SER A 16 -25.48 -11.30 37.01
C SER A 16 -24.99 -11.63 35.59
N PRO A 17 -25.51 -12.71 34.98
CA PRO A 17 -24.99 -13.25 33.71
C PRO A 17 -25.18 -12.31 32.51
N ASN A 18 -26.15 -11.40 32.56
CA ASN A 18 -26.43 -10.44 31.47
C ASN A 18 -25.60 -9.14 31.55
N ASN A 19 -24.64 -9.04 32.48
CA ASN A 19 -23.81 -7.85 32.59
C ASN A 19 -22.60 -7.95 31.64
N HIS A 20 -22.74 -7.35 30.45
CA HIS A 20 -21.71 -7.35 29.41
C HIS A 20 -20.43 -6.59 29.79
N ASP A 21 -20.52 -5.58 30.68
CA ASP A 21 -19.35 -4.85 31.18
C ASP A 21 -18.47 -5.76 32.05
N LEU A 22 -19.10 -6.47 33.00
CA LEU A 22 -18.42 -7.46 33.85
C LEU A 22 -17.85 -8.60 33.03
N LEU A 23 -18.63 -9.10 32.06
CA LEU A 23 -18.18 -10.15 31.15
C LEU A 23 -16.94 -9.72 30.36
N SER A 24 -16.92 -8.49 29.81
CA SER A 24 -15.75 -7.94 29.12
C SER A 24 -14.52 -7.90 30.01
N VAL A 25 -14.64 -7.45 31.26
CA VAL A 25 -13.51 -7.37 32.20
C VAL A 25 -12.99 -8.77 32.57
N VAL A 26 -13.89 -9.72 32.86
CA VAL A 26 -13.52 -11.11 33.16
C VAL A 26 -12.83 -11.76 31.95
N CYS A 27 -13.36 -11.59 30.75
CA CYS A 27 -12.76 -12.09 29.52
C CYS A 27 -11.38 -11.48 29.25
N ALA A 28 -11.21 -10.17 29.46
CA ALA A 28 -9.91 -9.50 29.30
C ALA A 28 -8.88 -10.04 30.32
N ALA A 29 -9.28 -10.21 31.58
CA ALA A 29 -8.40 -10.74 32.62
C ALA A 29 -8.00 -12.20 32.37
N LEU A 30 -8.91 -13.03 31.84
CA LEU A 30 -8.62 -14.41 31.46
C LEU A 30 -7.73 -14.51 30.21
N LEU A 31 -7.84 -13.56 29.28
CA LEU A 31 -6.92 -13.46 28.15
C LEU A 31 -5.50 -13.09 28.61
N GLU A 32 -5.37 -12.16 29.56
CA GLU A 32 -4.08 -11.81 30.16
C GLU A 32 -3.43 -12.99 30.89
N SER A 33 -4.22 -13.89 31.50
CA SER A 33 -3.71 -15.11 32.13
C SER A 33 -3.46 -16.26 31.14
N GLY A 34 -3.77 -16.08 29.85
CA GLY A 34 -3.63 -17.12 28.81
C GLY A 34 -4.72 -18.19 28.82
N ASP A 35 -5.77 -18.03 29.64
CA ASP A 35 -6.86 -19.00 29.82
C ASP A 35 -8.04 -18.74 28.86
N ALA A 36 -7.78 -18.72 27.55
CA ALA A 36 -8.81 -18.43 26.54
C ALA A 36 -10.00 -19.41 26.59
N ARG A 37 -9.75 -20.68 26.94
CA ARG A 37 -10.79 -21.71 27.07
C ARG A 37 -11.84 -21.38 28.13
N ARG A 38 -11.41 -20.87 29.28
CA ARG A 38 -12.33 -20.45 30.35
C ARG A 38 -13.10 -19.20 29.96
N ALA A 39 -12.45 -18.27 29.26
CA ALA A 39 -13.12 -17.07 28.74
C ALA A 39 -14.25 -17.45 27.76
N LEU A 40 -14.02 -18.45 26.92
CA LEU A 40 -15.03 -18.96 25.99
C LEU A 40 -16.25 -19.56 26.71
N GLU A 41 -16.05 -20.33 27.78
CA GLU A 41 -17.17 -20.90 28.56
C GLU A 41 -18.09 -19.83 29.14
N HIS A 42 -17.52 -18.69 29.57
CA HIS A 42 -18.31 -17.54 30.02
C HIS A 42 -19.02 -16.85 28.85
N LEU A 43 -18.38 -16.76 27.69
CA LEU A 43 -18.95 -16.15 26.49
C LEU A 43 -20.10 -16.97 25.91
N ASP A 44 -20.02 -18.31 25.94
CA ASP A 44 -21.06 -19.22 25.44
C ASP A 44 -22.33 -19.21 26.30
N ARG A 45 -22.21 -18.84 27.58
CA ARG A 45 -23.34 -18.67 28.48
C ARG A 45 -24.04 -17.32 28.33
N ALA A 46 -23.44 -16.38 27.59
CA ALA A 46 -23.94 -15.02 27.42
C ALA A 46 -24.64 -14.85 26.06
N GLU A 47 -25.73 -14.09 26.04
CA GLU A 47 -26.45 -13.74 24.81
C GLU A 47 -25.78 -12.56 24.10
N LEU A 48 -24.95 -12.85 23.09
CA LEU A 48 -24.18 -11.84 22.34
C LEU A 48 -25.02 -10.94 21.39
N GLY A 49 -26.33 -11.17 21.31
CA GLY A 49 -27.23 -10.53 20.33
C GLY A 49 -27.48 -9.03 20.55
N GLN A 50 -27.11 -8.46 21.70
CA GLN A 50 -27.37 -7.06 22.06
C GLN A 50 -26.08 -6.30 22.45
N LEU A 51 -25.02 -6.44 21.65
CA LEU A 51 -23.75 -5.76 21.90
C LEU A 51 -23.69 -4.40 21.20
N ASP A 52 -24.11 -3.35 21.90
CA ASP A 52 -24.06 -1.97 21.40
C ASP A 52 -22.68 -1.31 21.57
N ARG A 53 -21.86 -1.74 22.55
CA ARG A 53 -20.54 -1.14 22.80
C ARG A 53 -19.44 -1.78 21.96
N THR A 54 -18.77 -0.96 21.14
CA THR A 54 -17.63 -1.33 20.29
C THR A 54 -16.46 -1.92 21.08
N GLY A 55 -16.19 -1.42 22.29
CA GLY A 55 -15.12 -1.92 23.16
C GLY A 55 -15.27 -3.39 23.56
N HIS A 56 -16.50 -3.86 23.85
CA HIS A 56 -16.74 -5.25 24.24
C HIS A 56 -16.53 -6.21 23.07
N ARG A 57 -16.90 -5.77 21.86
CA ARG A 57 -16.74 -6.57 20.65
C ARG A 57 -15.28 -6.89 20.37
N VAL A 58 -14.37 -5.94 20.61
CA VAL A 58 -12.92 -6.18 20.47
C VAL A 58 -12.47 -7.27 21.44
N THR A 59 -12.83 -7.18 22.72
CA THR A 59 -12.45 -8.16 23.74
C THR A 59 -12.99 -9.55 23.43
N PHE A 60 -14.27 -9.66 23.09
CA PHE A 60 -14.91 -10.94 22.77
C PHE A 60 -14.39 -11.54 21.47
N ALA A 61 -14.13 -10.73 20.44
CA ALA A 61 -13.50 -11.21 19.21
C ALA A 61 -12.09 -11.76 19.46
N LYS A 62 -11.30 -11.14 20.36
CA LYS A 62 -10.00 -11.67 20.79
C LYS A 62 -10.13 -13.02 21.51
N VAL A 63 -11.12 -13.18 22.40
CA VAL A 63 -11.41 -14.47 23.05
C VAL A 63 -11.72 -15.56 22.02
N LEU A 64 -12.59 -15.25 21.06
CA LEU A 64 -12.99 -16.18 20.01
C LEU A 64 -11.80 -16.54 19.09
N TYR A 65 -10.93 -15.58 18.80
CA TYR A 65 -9.70 -15.79 18.02
C TYR A 65 -8.74 -16.77 18.72
N GLU A 66 -8.41 -16.51 19.99
CA GLU A 66 -7.51 -17.38 20.77
C GLU A 66 -8.11 -18.76 21.02
N SER A 67 -9.44 -18.86 21.05
CA SER A 67 -10.16 -20.12 21.20
C SER A 67 -10.35 -20.88 19.87
N GLY A 68 -9.88 -20.33 18.74
CA GLY A 68 -9.98 -20.96 17.41
C GLY A 68 -11.37 -20.90 16.75
N GLN A 69 -12.30 -20.12 17.30
CA GLN A 69 -13.67 -19.99 16.78
C GLN A 69 -13.79 -18.81 15.80
N PHE A 70 -13.08 -18.90 14.68
CA PHE A 70 -12.92 -17.79 13.73
C PHE A 70 -14.22 -17.34 13.05
N GLU A 71 -15.10 -18.27 12.67
CA GLU A 71 -16.40 -17.93 12.03
C GLU A 71 -17.33 -17.17 12.98
N ARG A 72 -17.38 -17.57 14.25
CA ARG A 72 -18.15 -16.85 15.29
C ARG A 72 -17.54 -15.47 15.56
N ALA A 73 -16.22 -15.36 15.55
CA ALA A 73 -15.55 -14.07 15.66
C ALA A 73 -15.92 -13.15 14.49
N LEU A 74 -15.91 -13.65 13.26
CA LEU A 74 -16.26 -12.87 12.07
C LEU A 74 -17.72 -12.38 12.13
N GLY A 75 -18.67 -13.24 12.50
CA GLY A 75 -20.08 -12.85 12.65
C GLY A 75 -20.29 -11.74 13.68
N LEU A 76 -19.54 -11.77 14.79
CA LEU A 76 -19.57 -10.71 15.81
C LEU A 76 -18.99 -9.38 15.29
N LEU A 77 -17.94 -9.45 14.47
CA LEU A 77 -17.26 -8.29 13.91
C LEU A 77 -18.06 -7.64 12.76
N ASP A 78 -18.74 -8.44 11.95
CA ASP A 78 -19.57 -7.96 10.83
C ASP A 78 -20.87 -7.30 11.30
N GLY A 79 -21.43 -7.71 12.44
CA GLY A 79 -22.61 -7.09 13.02
C GLY A 79 -22.36 -5.74 13.70
N ALA A 80 -21.18 -5.12 13.56
CA ALA A 80 -20.84 -3.86 14.19
C ALA A 80 -21.20 -2.68 13.28
N SER A 81 -21.97 -1.71 13.80
CA SER A 81 -22.36 -0.49 13.09
C SER A 81 -21.22 0.53 12.96
N GLU A 82 -20.34 0.58 13.96
CA GLU A 82 -19.14 1.43 13.97
C GLU A 82 -17.88 0.57 14.10
N LEU A 83 -17.00 0.64 13.09
CA LEU A 83 -15.73 -0.09 13.11
C LEU A 83 -14.60 0.81 13.59
N THR A 84 -14.10 0.53 14.80
CA THR A 84 -12.90 1.15 15.33
C THR A 84 -11.63 0.57 14.68
N PRO A 85 -10.49 1.30 14.69
CA PRO A 85 -9.23 0.80 14.12
C PRO A 85 -8.80 -0.56 14.71
N ASP A 86 -8.97 -0.74 16.03
CA ASP A 86 -8.69 -2.00 16.73
C ASP A 86 -9.58 -3.16 16.24
N LEU A 87 -10.84 -2.87 15.92
CA LEU A 87 -11.79 -3.86 15.42
C LEU A 87 -11.39 -4.33 14.02
N PHE A 88 -10.92 -3.42 13.16
CA PHE A 88 -10.39 -3.76 11.85
C PHE A 88 -9.14 -4.64 11.93
N LEU A 89 -8.25 -4.38 12.90
CA LEU A 89 -7.06 -5.19 13.10
C LEU A 89 -7.42 -6.63 13.54
N VAL A 90 -8.33 -6.77 14.51
CA VAL A 90 -8.80 -8.10 14.95
C VAL A 90 -9.51 -8.82 13.81
N LYS A 91 -10.32 -8.12 13.01
CA LYS A 91 -10.96 -8.66 11.81
C LYS A 91 -9.96 -9.15 10.77
N ALA A 92 -8.89 -8.40 10.52
CA ALA A 92 -7.83 -8.83 9.62
C ALA A 92 -7.18 -10.15 10.08
N ARG A 93 -6.87 -10.27 11.38
CA ARG A 93 -6.33 -11.51 11.96
C ARG A 93 -7.27 -12.70 11.83
N VAL A 94 -8.57 -12.50 12.07
CA VAL A 94 -9.60 -13.54 11.92
C VAL A 94 -9.71 -13.99 10.46
N LEU A 95 -9.74 -13.05 9.52
CA LEU A 95 -9.84 -13.35 8.09
C LEU A 95 -8.60 -14.06 7.54
N ASP A 96 -7.40 -13.72 8.05
CA ASP A 96 -6.16 -14.45 7.76
C ASP A 96 -6.27 -15.94 8.15
N ARG A 97 -6.85 -16.23 9.33
CA ARG A 97 -7.07 -17.62 9.79
C ARG A 97 -8.15 -18.37 9.01
N LEU A 98 -9.10 -17.64 8.41
CA LEU A 98 -10.14 -18.21 7.54
C LEU A 98 -9.70 -18.33 6.08
N ASP A 99 -8.43 -18.08 5.77
CA ASP A 99 -7.89 -18.10 4.40
C ASP A 99 -8.60 -17.12 3.44
N ARG A 100 -9.25 -16.08 3.99
CA ARG A 100 -9.93 -15.00 3.26
C ARG A 100 -9.00 -13.81 3.06
N GLN A 101 -7.92 -14.05 2.33
CA GLN A 101 -6.73 -13.21 2.26
C GLN A 101 -7.00 -11.81 1.67
N GLU A 102 -7.85 -11.70 0.64
CA GLU A 102 -8.24 -10.40 0.07
C GLU A 102 -8.98 -9.51 1.09
N ASP A 103 -9.93 -10.10 1.83
CA ASP A 103 -10.71 -9.39 2.82
C ASP A 103 -9.83 -9.01 4.02
N ALA A 104 -8.90 -9.89 4.41
CA ALA A 104 -7.93 -9.67 5.48
C ALA A 104 -7.03 -8.47 5.16
N GLN A 105 -6.51 -8.39 3.94
CA GLN A 105 -5.65 -7.29 3.49
C GLN A 105 -6.40 -5.95 3.47
N LYS A 106 -7.64 -5.94 2.97
CA LYS A 106 -8.50 -4.73 2.98
C LYS A 106 -8.79 -4.25 4.41
N ALA A 107 -9.06 -5.18 5.33
CA ALA A 107 -9.31 -4.85 6.73
C ALA A 107 -8.03 -4.31 7.41
N TYR A 108 -6.88 -4.93 7.16
CA TYR A 108 -5.60 -4.50 7.72
C TYR A 108 -5.21 -3.08 7.23
N ALA A 109 -5.30 -2.83 5.92
CA ALA A 109 -4.99 -1.51 5.36
C ALA A 109 -5.84 -0.39 5.97
N ARG A 110 -7.13 -0.65 6.21
CA ARG A 110 -8.03 0.31 6.88
C ARG A 110 -7.64 0.57 8.34
N ALA A 111 -7.20 -0.46 9.06
CA ALA A 111 -6.74 -0.32 10.44
C ALA A 111 -5.52 0.60 10.53
N ILE A 112 -4.50 0.35 9.70
CA ILE A 112 -3.24 1.11 9.70
C ILE A 112 -3.43 2.55 9.22
N HIS A 113 -4.28 2.76 8.21
CA HIS A 113 -4.60 4.10 7.74
C HIS A 113 -5.27 4.95 8.84
N ALA A 114 -6.13 4.33 9.65
CA ALA A 114 -6.83 5.03 10.73
C ALA A 114 -5.94 5.25 11.96
N ASN A 115 -5.07 4.29 12.30
CA ASN A 115 -4.07 4.46 13.35
C ASN A 115 -2.76 3.73 12.98
N PRO A 116 -1.72 4.48 12.56
CA PRO A 116 -0.43 3.90 12.18
C PRO A 116 0.29 3.14 13.30
N THR A 117 -0.04 3.38 14.58
CA THR A 117 0.62 2.68 15.70
C THR A 117 0.18 1.23 15.86
N LEU A 118 -0.88 0.81 15.15
CA LEU A 118 -1.42 -0.56 15.21
C LEU A 118 -0.72 -1.54 14.25
N GLN A 119 0.42 -1.15 13.68
CA GLN A 119 1.15 -1.96 12.69
C GLN A 119 1.64 -3.29 13.29
N ASP A 120 1.30 -4.38 12.61
CA ASP A 120 1.69 -5.76 12.94
C ASP A 120 2.53 -6.33 11.80
N VAL A 121 3.85 -6.28 11.98
CA VAL A 121 4.84 -6.65 10.95
C VAL A 121 4.70 -8.13 10.54
N GLU A 122 4.36 -9.02 11.48
CA GLU A 122 4.20 -10.45 11.17
C GLU A 122 2.95 -10.73 10.34
N LEU A 123 1.85 -10.02 10.64
CA LEU A 123 0.62 -10.14 9.88
C LEU A 123 0.80 -9.55 8.48
N GLU A 124 1.47 -8.40 8.37
CA GLU A 124 1.75 -7.74 7.09
C GLU A 124 2.58 -8.64 6.15
N GLN A 125 3.64 -9.27 6.67
CA GLN A 125 4.47 -10.20 5.90
C GLN A 125 3.68 -11.42 5.42
N ARG A 126 2.77 -11.97 6.25
CA ARG A 126 1.92 -13.11 5.87
C ARG A 126 0.93 -12.75 4.78
N LEU A 127 0.24 -11.63 4.92
CA LEU A 127 -0.71 -11.13 3.93
C LEU A 127 -0.01 -10.82 2.60
N ALA A 128 1.20 -10.25 2.65
CA ALA A 128 2.02 -9.98 1.46
C ALA A 128 2.49 -11.27 0.77
N ALA A 129 2.83 -12.33 1.52
CA ALA A 129 3.25 -13.61 0.98
C ALA A 129 2.13 -14.36 0.24
N PHE A 130 0.87 -14.18 0.64
CA PHE A 130 -0.27 -14.86 0.02
C PHE A 130 -0.75 -14.20 -1.27
N ALA A 131 -0.62 -12.87 -1.39
CA ALA A 131 -0.90 -12.15 -2.64
C ALA A 131 -0.09 -12.69 -3.86
N ALA A 132 0.96 -13.49 -3.60
CA ALA A 132 1.78 -14.14 -4.60
C ALA A 132 1.29 -15.52 -5.11
N LYS A 133 0.20 -16.11 -4.56
CA LYS A 133 -0.34 -17.41 -5.02
C LYS A 133 -1.61 -17.26 -5.86
N PRO A 134 -1.58 -17.52 -7.18
CA PRO A 134 -2.79 -17.50 -7.99
C PRO A 134 -3.60 -18.79 -7.80
N GLN A 135 -4.86 -18.66 -7.39
CA GLN A 135 -5.86 -19.74 -7.47
C GLN A 135 -6.36 -19.87 -8.93
N GLY A 136 -6.20 -21.05 -9.54
CA GLY A 136 -6.76 -21.31 -10.87
C GLY A 136 -6.38 -22.68 -11.43
N ASN A 137 -7.36 -23.57 -11.54
CA ASN A 137 -7.25 -24.93 -12.07
C ASN A 137 -7.12 -24.93 -13.62
N GLY A 138 -6.07 -25.57 -14.14
CA GLY A 138 -5.88 -25.89 -15.57
C GLY A 138 -4.78 -25.09 -16.30
N PRO A 139 -3.95 -25.72 -17.16
CA PRO A 139 -2.86 -25.06 -17.87
C PRO A 139 -3.44 -24.23 -19.02
N ARG A 140 -3.72 -22.96 -18.73
CA ARG A 140 -3.78 -21.92 -19.76
C ARG A 140 -2.69 -20.93 -19.40
N LEU A 141 -1.74 -20.73 -20.31
CA LEU A 141 -0.90 -19.53 -20.32
C LEU A 141 -1.86 -18.33 -20.41
N ARG A 142 -2.30 -17.85 -19.25
CA ARG A 142 -2.83 -16.51 -19.11
C ARG A 142 -1.64 -15.65 -18.78
N VAL A 143 -1.40 -14.66 -19.63
CA VAL A 143 -0.64 -13.48 -19.25
C VAL A 143 -1.29 -12.98 -17.96
N ILE A 144 -0.64 -13.22 -16.83
CA ILE A 144 -1.07 -12.72 -15.53
C ILE A 144 -0.79 -11.23 -15.61
N SER A 145 -1.75 -10.46 -16.09
CA SER A 145 -1.84 -9.05 -15.76
C SER A 145 -2.21 -9.01 -14.28
N ASN A 146 -1.19 -9.10 -13.42
CA ASN A 146 -1.28 -8.41 -12.15
C ASN A 146 -1.40 -6.93 -12.54
N ASP A 147 -2.63 -6.44 -12.50
CA ASP A 147 -2.96 -5.01 -12.59
C ASP A 147 -2.37 -4.25 -11.37
N ASP A 148 -1.73 -4.98 -10.44
CA ASP A 148 -0.99 -4.49 -9.28
C ASP A 148 0.45 -4.08 -9.62
N THR A 149 0.72 -3.58 -10.83
CA THR A 149 1.73 -2.51 -10.90
C THR A 149 1.05 -1.32 -10.25
N SER A 150 1.08 -1.26 -8.91
CA SER A 150 0.39 -0.21 -8.18
C SER A 150 0.83 1.14 -8.79
N ASP A 151 -0.15 1.94 -9.21
CA ASP A 151 0.10 3.29 -9.71
C ASP A 151 1.04 4.05 -8.74
N ALA A 152 1.08 3.69 -7.46
CA ALA A 152 1.98 4.19 -6.43
C ALA A 152 3.48 4.06 -6.74
N ASP A 153 3.96 2.96 -7.34
CA ASP A 153 5.37 2.82 -7.71
C ASP A 153 5.71 3.68 -8.94
N VAL A 154 4.77 3.80 -9.88
CA VAL A 154 4.90 4.69 -11.04
C VAL A 154 4.81 6.17 -10.62
N VAL A 155 4.04 6.49 -9.58
CA VAL A 155 3.85 7.83 -9.01
C VAL A 155 5.14 8.36 -8.37
N ARG A 156 6.03 7.51 -7.82
CA ARG A 156 7.33 7.95 -7.27
C ARG A 156 8.27 8.55 -8.32
N PHE A 157 8.20 8.10 -9.58
CA PHE A 157 9.00 8.67 -10.67
C PHE A 157 8.53 10.05 -11.12
N ILE A 158 7.33 10.45 -10.67
CA ILE A 158 6.58 11.61 -11.13
C ILE A 158 6.17 12.45 -9.91
N ALA A 159 7.13 12.76 -9.03
CA ALA A 159 6.94 13.92 -8.17
C ALA A 159 7.16 15.16 -9.05
N PRO A 160 6.15 16.00 -9.32
CA PRO A 160 6.38 17.25 -10.02
C PRO A 160 7.33 18.08 -9.16
N ASP A 161 8.52 18.38 -9.69
CA ASP A 161 9.44 19.29 -9.04
C ASP A 161 8.74 20.63 -8.79
N ALA A 162 8.72 21.08 -7.53
CA ALA A 162 8.11 22.35 -7.13
C ALA A 162 8.74 23.57 -7.83
N LYS A 163 9.91 23.41 -8.46
CA LYS A 163 10.59 24.46 -9.23
C LYS A 163 11.08 23.91 -10.57
N LYS A 164 10.59 24.49 -11.67
CA LYS A 164 11.10 24.22 -13.02
C LYS A 164 12.49 24.84 -13.15
N LEU A 165 13.53 23.99 -13.11
CA LEU A 165 14.91 24.37 -13.42
C LEU A 165 15.02 24.80 -14.89
N LYS A 166 15.77 25.87 -15.17
CA LYS A 166 16.04 26.37 -16.53
C LYS A 166 17.52 26.34 -16.84
N PHE A 167 17.90 26.63 -18.09
CA PHE A 167 19.32 26.70 -18.47
C PHE A 167 20.09 27.79 -17.73
N ASP A 168 19.41 28.82 -17.25
CA ASP A 168 20.00 29.89 -16.43
C ASP A 168 20.48 29.39 -15.05
N ASP A 169 19.85 28.33 -14.53
CA ASP A 169 20.23 27.73 -13.24
C ASP A 169 21.44 26.77 -13.36
N VAL A 170 21.88 26.45 -14.59
CA VAL A 170 23.00 25.54 -14.84
C VAL A 170 24.26 26.35 -15.17
N GLY A 171 25.34 26.20 -14.40
CA GLY A 171 26.60 26.89 -14.69
C GLY A 171 27.32 26.33 -15.93
N GLY A 172 27.81 27.22 -16.81
CA GLY A 172 28.69 26.86 -17.94
C GLY A 172 28.02 26.04 -19.05
N LEU A 173 28.80 25.16 -19.69
CA LEU A 173 28.36 24.21 -20.73
C LEU A 173 27.65 24.87 -21.94
N SER A 174 28.06 26.06 -22.33
CA SER A 174 27.44 26.86 -23.41
C SER A 174 27.30 26.09 -24.72
N ASP A 175 28.33 25.34 -25.10
CA ASP A 175 28.31 24.55 -26.35
C ASP A 175 27.31 23.40 -26.28
N VAL A 176 27.23 22.72 -25.14
CA VAL A 176 26.28 21.61 -24.94
C VAL A 176 24.85 22.15 -24.91
N LYS A 177 24.58 23.22 -24.16
CA LYS A 177 23.27 23.89 -24.12
C LYS A 177 22.82 24.29 -25.53
N ARG A 178 23.72 24.89 -26.33
CA ARG A 178 23.44 25.27 -27.71
C ARG A 178 23.13 24.07 -28.60
N GLN A 179 23.79 22.93 -28.40
CA GLN A 179 23.47 21.71 -29.13
C GLN A 179 22.10 21.16 -28.75
N ILE A 180 21.77 21.11 -27.46
CA ILE A 180 20.46 20.67 -26.96
C ILE A 180 19.36 21.59 -27.50
N GLU A 181 19.58 22.90 -27.48
CA GLU A 181 18.64 23.89 -27.99
C GLU A 181 18.32 23.64 -29.47
N LYS A 182 19.34 23.47 -30.31
CA LYS A 182 19.15 23.21 -31.75
C LYS A 182 18.50 21.86 -32.05
N ARG A 183 18.79 20.83 -31.24
CA ARG A 183 18.37 19.44 -31.51
C ARG A 183 17.02 19.07 -30.91
N ILE A 184 16.63 19.67 -29.78
CA ILE A 184 15.42 19.33 -29.04
C ILE A 184 14.50 20.54 -28.91
N ILE A 185 14.97 21.65 -28.34
CA ILE A 185 14.12 22.80 -27.97
C ILE A 185 13.57 23.50 -29.23
N LEU A 186 14.42 23.78 -30.23
CA LEU A 186 14.03 24.51 -31.43
C LEU A 186 13.06 23.70 -32.31
N PRO A 187 13.26 22.38 -32.53
CA PRO A 187 12.25 21.54 -33.17
C PRO A 187 10.93 21.47 -32.42
N PHE A 188 10.97 21.46 -31.08
CA PHE A 188 9.79 21.47 -30.23
C PHE A 188 9.03 22.80 -30.31
N LYS A 189 9.72 23.94 -30.22
CA LYS A 189 9.11 25.30 -30.26
C LYS A 189 8.66 25.72 -31.66
N LYS A 190 9.32 25.26 -32.72
CA LYS A 190 9.05 25.67 -34.12
C LYS A 190 8.90 24.48 -35.07
N PRO A 191 7.91 23.59 -34.87
CA PRO A 191 7.76 22.37 -35.67
C PRO A 191 7.53 22.64 -37.17
N SER A 192 6.86 23.74 -37.50
CA SER A 192 6.55 24.15 -38.89
C SER A 192 7.79 24.43 -39.74
N LEU A 193 8.89 24.90 -39.14
CA LEU A 193 10.17 25.08 -39.86
C LEU A 193 10.78 23.74 -40.24
N PHE A 194 10.78 22.77 -39.33
CA PHE A 194 11.42 21.47 -39.56
C PHE A 194 10.64 20.55 -40.50
N GLN A 195 9.30 20.67 -40.51
CA GLN A 195 8.44 19.98 -41.49
C GLN A 195 8.76 20.40 -42.93
N LYS A 196 9.05 21.68 -43.17
CA LYS A 196 9.46 22.18 -44.51
C LYS A 196 10.77 21.58 -45.00
N PHE A 197 11.68 21.26 -44.08
CA PHE A 197 12.96 20.61 -44.39
C PHE A 197 12.88 19.08 -44.43
N LYS A 198 11.69 18.48 -44.30
CA LYS A 198 11.46 17.02 -44.23
C LYS A 198 12.36 16.30 -43.20
N LYS A 199 12.82 17.01 -42.16
CA LYS A 199 13.62 16.40 -41.09
C LYS A 199 12.67 15.83 -40.04
N ARG A 200 12.91 14.59 -39.63
CA ARG A 200 12.20 13.99 -38.48
C ARG A 200 12.55 14.80 -37.23
N VAL A 201 11.53 15.30 -36.56
CA VAL A 201 11.62 15.99 -35.28
C VAL A 201 11.48 14.94 -34.19
N GLY A 202 12.35 14.99 -33.19
CA GLY A 202 12.38 14.01 -32.11
C GLY A 202 13.54 13.03 -32.21
N GLY A 203 14.09 12.69 -31.05
CA GLY A 203 15.26 11.83 -30.85
C GLY A 203 15.74 11.89 -29.40
N GLY A 204 16.70 11.03 -29.04
CA GLY A 204 17.34 11.05 -27.72
C GLY A 204 18.68 11.80 -27.76
N ILE A 205 19.10 12.32 -26.61
CA ILE A 205 20.46 12.82 -26.40
C ILE A 205 21.16 11.85 -25.47
N LEU A 206 22.33 11.36 -25.89
CA LEU A 206 23.22 10.61 -25.01
C LEU A 206 24.22 11.58 -24.37
N MET A 207 24.16 11.72 -23.05
CA MET A 207 25.12 12.49 -22.27
C MET A 207 26.08 11.54 -21.55
N TYR A 208 27.38 11.68 -21.80
CA TYR A 208 28.41 10.86 -21.16
C TYR A 208 29.50 11.72 -20.49
N GLY A 209 30.37 11.10 -19.72
CA GLY A 209 31.50 11.73 -19.02
C GLY A 209 31.50 11.46 -17.52
N PRO A 210 32.44 12.04 -16.76
CA PRO A 210 32.60 11.76 -15.33
C PRO A 210 31.38 12.17 -14.51
N THR A 211 31.24 11.56 -13.33
CA THR A 211 30.21 11.89 -12.34
C THR A 211 30.42 13.33 -11.84
N GLY A 212 29.34 14.01 -11.47
CA GLY A 212 29.42 15.40 -10.98
C GLY A 212 29.40 16.50 -12.05
N CYS A 213 29.48 16.19 -13.35
CA CYS A 213 29.36 17.20 -14.43
C CYS A 213 27.92 17.69 -14.71
N GLY A 214 26.96 17.43 -13.81
CA GLY A 214 25.60 17.97 -13.93
C GLY A 214 24.74 17.39 -15.07
N LYS A 215 24.99 16.16 -15.54
CA LYS A 215 24.21 15.54 -16.64
C LYS A 215 22.71 15.46 -16.32
N THR A 216 22.37 14.98 -15.12
CA THR A 216 20.98 14.91 -14.65
C THR A 216 20.38 16.30 -14.44
N LEU A 217 21.18 17.26 -13.97
CA LEU A 217 20.75 18.65 -13.81
C LEU A 217 20.43 19.30 -15.16
N LEU A 218 21.25 19.04 -16.17
CA LEU A 218 21.05 19.53 -17.54
C LEU A 218 19.82 18.88 -18.19
N ALA A 219 19.53 17.60 -17.91
CA ALA A 219 18.31 16.93 -18.36
C ALA A 219 17.06 17.62 -17.80
N ARG A 220 17.03 17.86 -16.48
CA ARG A 220 15.93 18.58 -15.79
C ARG A 220 15.75 19.98 -16.34
N ALA A 221 16.84 20.71 -16.53
CA ALA A 221 16.80 22.05 -17.10
C ALA A 221 16.27 22.08 -18.55
N THR A 222 16.57 21.05 -19.35
CA THR A 222 16.04 20.90 -20.71
C THR A 222 14.53 20.72 -20.71
N ALA A 223 13.98 19.96 -19.76
CA ALA A 223 12.54 19.80 -19.60
C ALA A 223 11.87 21.14 -19.23
N GLY A 224 12.48 21.91 -18.32
CA GLY A 224 11.99 23.24 -17.95
C GLY A 224 12.02 24.27 -19.10
N GLU A 225 13.01 24.21 -19.99
CA GLU A 225 13.07 25.06 -21.19
C GLU A 225 11.97 24.77 -22.23
N CYS A 226 11.52 23.51 -22.26
CA CYS A 226 10.42 23.04 -23.09
C CYS A 226 9.06 23.17 -22.40
N ASP A 227 9.01 23.61 -21.14
CA ASP A 227 7.82 23.59 -20.28
C ASP A 227 7.17 22.19 -20.19
N ALA A 228 8.00 21.15 -20.28
CA ALA A 228 7.60 19.75 -20.31
C ALA A 228 7.68 19.11 -18.92
N SER A 229 6.88 18.06 -18.71
CA SER A 229 7.02 17.19 -17.54
C SER A 229 8.38 16.47 -17.59
N PHE A 230 9.03 16.28 -16.44
CA PHE A 230 10.25 15.50 -16.34
C PHE A 230 9.97 14.23 -15.55
N ILE A 231 10.33 13.08 -16.12
CA ILE A 231 10.23 11.77 -15.47
C ILE A 231 11.65 11.24 -15.34
N ASN A 232 12.15 11.09 -14.12
CA ASN A 232 13.47 10.53 -13.89
C ASN A 232 13.37 9.02 -13.78
N VAL A 233 14.03 8.26 -14.63
CA VAL A 233 13.99 6.79 -14.60
C VAL A 233 15.40 6.24 -14.37
N ALA A 234 15.66 5.64 -13.20
CA ALA A 234 16.91 4.93 -12.98
C ALA A 234 16.78 3.47 -13.44
N ILE A 235 17.89 2.89 -13.93
CA ILE A 235 17.93 1.49 -14.37
C ILE A 235 17.59 0.55 -13.20
N ALA A 236 18.07 0.88 -12.00
CA ALA A 236 17.79 0.09 -10.79
C ALA A 236 16.29 -0.01 -10.48
N ASP A 237 15.49 0.99 -10.87
CA ASP A 237 14.06 1.00 -10.59
C ASP A 237 13.26 0.17 -11.61
N ILE A 238 13.84 -0.10 -12.79
CA ILE A 238 13.24 -0.94 -13.83
C ILE A 238 13.57 -2.43 -13.60
N LEU A 239 14.80 -2.71 -13.14
CA LEU A 239 15.30 -4.07 -13.02
C LEU A 239 14.55 -4.85 -11.94
N ASP A 240 14.08 -6.05 -12.32
CA ASP A 240 13.35 -6.95 -11.45
C ASP A 240 13.90 -8.38 -11.58
N MET A 241 13.82 -9.15 -10.49
CA MET A 241 14.23 -10.55 -10.48
C MET A 241 13.19 -11.45 -11.19
N TYR A 242 11.95 -10.99 -11.29
CA TYR A 242 10.88 -11.71 -11.95
C TYR A 242 10.84 -11.41 -13.46
N ILE A 243 10.92 -12.48 -14.27
CA ILE A 243 10.91 -12.39 -15.73
C ILE A 243 9.61 -11.75 -16.21
N GLY A 244 9.70 -10.70 -17.03
CA GLY A 244 8.56 -10.00 -17.62
C GLY A 244 8.10 -8.76 -16.85
N GLU A 245 8.50 -8.61 -15.58
CA GLU A 245 8.13 -7.44 -14.76
C GLU A 245 8.89 -6.19 -15.17
N SER A 246 10.18 -6.32 -15.52
CA SER A 246 10.98 -5.19 -16.02
C SER A 246 10.41 -4.61 -17.32
N GLU A 247 9.98 -5.47 -18.26
CA GLU A 247 9.36 -5.05 -19.51
C GLU A 247 8.00 -4.38 -19.30
N ARG A 248 7.21 -4.88 -18.34
CA ARG A 248 5.92 -4.27 -17.98
C ARG A 248 6.10 -2.89 -17.38
N LYS A 249 7.00 -2.74 -16.40
CA LYS A 249 7.35 -1.44 -15.80
C LYS A 249 7.81 -0.45 -16.85
N LEU A 250 8.71 -0.87 -17.75
CA LEU A 250 9.19 -0.04 -18.85
C LEU A 250 8.04 0.37 -19.78
N SER A 251 7.17 -0.57 -20.18
CA SER A 251 6.00 -0.28 -21.02
C SER A 251 5.04 0.73 -20.36
N ALA A 252 4.78 0.58 -19.06
CA ALA A 252 3.93 1.47 -18.28
C ALA A 252 4.51 2.89 -18.22
N ILE A 253 5.82 3.02 -17.95
CA ILE A 253 6.52 4.33 -17.94
C ILE A 253 6.36 5.03 -19.29
N PHE A 254 6.60 4.34 -20.42
CA PHE A 254 6.44 4.92 -21.75
C PHE A 254 4.97 5.22 -22.12
N ALA A 255 4.02 4.41 -21.65
CA ALA A 255 2.59 4.70 -21.83
C ALA A 255 2.21 5.99 -21.08
N ARG A 256 2.68 6.16 -19.85
CA ARG A 256 2.41 7.35 -19.04
C ARG A 256 3.11 8.61 -19.57
N ALA A 257 4.34 8.49 -20.04
CA ALA A 257 5.06 9.59 -20.68
C ALA A 257 4.31 10.10 -21.92
N ARG A 258 3.72 9.19 -22.72
CA ARG A 258 2.87 9.55 -23.86
C ARG A 258 1.57 10.23 -23.42
N ALA A 259 0.95 9.78 -22.34
CA ALA A 259 -0.26 10.40 -21.80
C ALA A 259 -0.02 11.81 -21.23
N SER A 260 1.20 12.11 -20.77
CA SER A 260 1.59 13.38 -20.14
C SER A 260 2.27 14.38 -21.10
N THR A 261 2.19 14.14 -22.42
CA THR A 261 2.85 14.98 -23.44
C THR A 261 2.52 16.47 -23.25
N PRO A 262 3.53 17.38 -23.24
CA PRO A 262 4.95 17.16 -23.51
C PRO A 262 5.75 16.66 -22.29
N THR A 263 6.57 15.63 -22.49
CA THR A 263 7.37 14.98 -21.43
C THR A 263 8.79 14.66 -21.88
N VAL A 264 9.75 14.80 -20.97
CA VAL A 264 11.14 14.33 -21.08
C VAL A 264 11.32 13.17 -20.09
N LEU A 265 11.84 12.04 -20.61
CA LEU A 265 12.25 10.85 -19.87
C LEU A 265 13.77 10.83 -19.67
#